data_AF-A0A941G381-F1
#
_entry.id   AF-A0A941G381-F1
#
_cell.length_a   1.000
_cell.length_b   1.000
_cell.length_c   1.000
_cell.angle_alpha   90.00
_cell.angle_beta   90.00
_cell.angle_gamma   90.00
#
_symmetry.space_group_name_H-M   'P 1'
#
loop_
_entity.id
_entity.type
_entity.pdbx_description
1 polymer ?
#
loop_
_entity_poly.entity_id
_entity_poly.type
_entity_poly.pdbx_seq_one_letter_code
_entity_poly.pdbx_strand_id
1 'polypeptide(L)'
;MSYLLSNDVTSGSSVDKEFDPPLEDRVKARKNADMPLAIEDEEEWNAPRVLRVSERRKGGVPAILGWSVGPFLVCEAIKDRLELLAPGDCGFKPFELWGLSDPSRDHCYGTYYWVFPPRLDAIVIEETEFAKGRGRAGYEDSAGRISSISNDRCVIDKRVVANHPLWRLPSDFGVNPDSPIKVGWNAYFCSDELRDFLKSERLDGWSFDKKCVDRSG
;
A
#
# COMPACT_ATOMS: atom_id res chain seq x y z
N MET A 1 8.22 11.84 -10.82
CA MET A 1 8.61 10.42 -10.89
C MET A 1 7.83 9.66 -9.85
N SER A 2 7.58 8.38 -10.09
CA SER A 2 6.88 7.53 -9.14
C SER A 2 7.79 6.45 -8.54
N TYR A 3 7.49 6.05 -7.32
CA TYR A 3 8.21 5.02 -6.58
C TYR A 3 7.28 3.86 -6.24
N LEU A 4 7.71 2.64 -6.57
CA LEU A 4 7.08 1.42 -6.08
C LEU A 4 7.28 1.34 -4.56
N LEU A 5 6.19 1.19 -3.83
CA LEU A 5 6.16 1.07 -2.38
C LEU A 5 6.16 -0.40 -1.96
N SER A 6 6.82 -0.69 -0.86
CA SER A 6 6.61 -1.92 -0.09
C SER A 6 6.71 -1.65 1.42
N ASN A 7 6.53 -2.68 2.24
CA ASN A 7 6.75 -2.55 3.67
C ASN A 7 8.23 -2.49 3.99
N ASP A 8 8.60 -1.55 4.85
CA ASP A 8 9.95 -1.53 5.39
C ASP A 8 10.13 -2.63 6.44
N VAL A 9 10.62 -3.78 6.00
CA VAL A 9 10.98 -4.92 6.87
C VAL A 9 12.27 -4.70 7.67
N THR A 10 13.08 -3.70 7.29
CA THR A 10 14.42 -3.50 7.86
C THR A 10 14.46 -2.55 9.06
N SER A 11 13.51 -1.61 9.15
CA SER A 11 13.42 -0.67 10.28
C SER A 11 12.72 -1.23 11.52
N GLY A 12 12.30 -2.50 11.51
CA GLY A 12 11.43 -3.04 12.55
C GLY A 12 10.03 -2.42 12.52
N SER A 13 9.57 -1.99 11.35
CA SER A 13 8.22 -1.45 11.15
C SER A 13 7.13 -2.54 11.13
N SER A 14 7.53 -3.81 11.16
CA SER A 14 6.60 -4.93 11.35
C SER A 14 6.25 -5.04 12.83
N VAL A 15 5.07 -4.51 13.17
CA VAL A 15 4.43 -4.67 14.49
C VAL A 15 3.29 -5.67 14.41
N ASP A 16 2.99 -6.33 15.52
CA ASP A 16 1.80 -7.17 15.69
C ASP A 16 0.55 -6.30 15.67
N LYS A 17 -0.56 -6.83 15.13
CA LYS A 17 -1.80 -6.08 14.88
C LYS A 17 -3.01 -6.96 15.16
N GLU A 18 -3.91 -6.48 16.02
CA GLU A 18 -5.16 -7.15 16.37
C GLU A 18 -6.32 -6.17 16.28
N PHE A 19 -7.40 -6.55 15.60
CA PHE A 19 -8.61 -5.73 15.54
C PHE A 19 -9.44 -5.92 16.82
N ASP A 20 -10.06 -4.85 17.30
CA ASP A 20 -10.94 -4.87 18.47
C ASP A 20 -12.30 -4.20 18.12
N PRO A 21 -13.40 -4.97 18.03
CA PRO A 21 -13.48 -6.41 18.17
C PRO A 21 -12.71 -7.17 17.06
N PRO A 22 -12.39 -8.46 17.25
CA PRO A 22 -11.76 -9.26 16.20
C PRO A 22 -12.59 -9.26 14.91
N LEU A 23 -11.91 -9.25 13.76
CA LEU A 23 -12.59 -9.42 12.46
C LEU A 23 -13.37 -10.74 12.44
N GLU A 24 -14.57 -10.72 11.85
CA GLU A 24 -15.33 -11.94 11.60
C GLU A 24 -14.54 -12.91 10.70
N ASP A 25 -14.76 -14.22 10.86
CA ASP A 25 -13.95 -15.24 10.20
C ASP A 25 -14.04 -15.20 8.67
N ARG A 26 -15.17 -14.73 8.12
CA ARG A 26 -15.32 -14.47 6.67
C ARG A 26 -14.35 -13.40 6.16
N VAL A 27 -14.10 -12.39 6.98
CA VAL A 27 -13.18 -11.31 6.67
C VAL A 27 -11.72 -11.76 6.87
N LYS A 28 -11.44 -12.55 7.90
CA LYS A 28 -10.13 -13.18 8.11
C LYS A 28 -9.73 -14.10 6.95
N ALA A 29 -10.67 -14.87 6.41
CA ALA A 29 -10.42 -15.74 5.26
C ALA A 29 -10.01 -14.96 3.99
N ARG A 30 -10.58 -13.77 3.78
CA ARG A 30 -10.17 -12.86 2.69
C ARG A 30 -8.79 -12.22 2.93
N LYS A 31 -8.44 -11.94 4.19
CA LYS A 31 -7.12 -11.38 4.60
C LYS A 31 -5.97 -12.39 4.45
N ASN A 32 -6.19 -13.66 4.77
CA ASN A 32 -5.14 -14.70 4.79
C ASN A 32 -4.77 -15.26 3.42
N ALA A 33 -5.57 -14.96 2.38
CA ALA A 33 -5.40 -15.56 1.05
C ALA A 33 -4.37 -14.85 0.17
N ASP A 34 -3.61 -13.86 0.68
CA ASP A 34 -2.85 -12.88 -0.14
C ASP A 34 -3.69 -12.24 -1.26
N MET A 35 -5.01 -12.43 -1.22
CA MET A 35 -5.91 -11.64 -2.02
C MET A 35 -5.80 -10.22 -1.46
N PRO A 36 -5.66 -9.20 -2.32
CA PRO A 36 -6.03 -7.87 -1.87
C PRO A 36 -7.41 -8.05 -1.29
N LEU A 37 -7.64 -7.57 -0.07
CA LEU A 37 -9.01 -7.37 0.36
C LEU A 37 -9.63 -6.58 -0.80
N ALA A 38 -10.48 -7.23 -1.59
CA ALA A 38 -11.25 -6.63 -2.65
C ALA A 38 -12.30 -5.82 -1.89
N ILE A 39 -11.84 -4.76 -1.23
CA ILE A 39 -12.66 -3.74 -0.62
C ILE A 39 -13.05 -2.89 -1.82
N GLU A 40 -13.95 -3.46 -2.62
CA GLU A 40 -14.55 -2.81 -3.77
C GLU A 40 -15.80 -2.05 -3.35
N ASP A 41 -16.39 -2.40 -2.19
CA ASP A 41 -17.54 -1.71 -1.64
C ASP A 41 -17.23 -1.04 -0.30
N GLU A 42 -17.32 0.29 -0.29
CA GLU A 42 -17.27 1.12 0.91
C GLU A 42 -18.38 0.78 1.93
N GLU A 43 -19.48 0.17 1.48
CA GLU A 43 -20.69 -0.11 2.28
C GLU A 43 -20.60 -1.41 3.10
N GLU A 44 -19.74 -2.36 2.74
CA GLU A 44 -19.77 -3.71 3.34
C GLU A 44 -18.96 -3.85 4.65
N TRP A 45 -18.25 -2.79 5.05
CA TRP A 45 -17.28 -2.88 6.15
C TRP A 45 -17.84 -2.36 7.47
N ASN A 46 -18.46 -3.25 8.25
CA ASN A 46 -18.59 -3.11 9.71
C ASN A 46 -17.20 -3.31 10.36
N ALA A 47 -16.24 -2.46 10.00
CA ALA A 47 -14.91 -2.44 10.60
C ALA A 47 -15.01 -2.40 12.12
N PRO A 48 -14.22 -3.20 12.82
CA PRO A 48 -13.70 -2.77 14.11
C PRO A 48 -13.05 -1.40 13.95
N ARG A 49 -13.44 -0.42 14.76
CA ARG A 49 -12.86 0.94 14.70
C ARG A 49 -11.58 1.08 15.52
N VAL A 50 -11.18 0.02 16.20
CA VAL A 50 -9.98 -0.04 17.03
C VAL A 50 -9.03 -1.07 16.44
N LEU A 51 -7.77 -0.67 16.31
CA LEU A 51 -6.66 -1.57 16.04
C LEU A 51 -5.69 -1.51 17.22
N ARG A 52 -5.41 -2.66 17.82
CA ARG A 52 -4.38 -2.83 18.84
C ARG A 52 -3.07 -3.25 18.19
N VAL A 53 -1.96 -2.64 18.60
CA VAL A 53 -0.64 -2.88 18.02
C VAL A 53 0.45 -2.98 19.06
N SER A 54 1.45 -3.83 18.78
CA SER A 54 2.66 -3.86 19.60
C SER A 54 3.53 -2.63 19.34
N GLU A 55 4.28 -2.17 20.34
CA GLU A 55 5.34 -1.20 20.11
C GLU A 55 6.57 -1.84 19.46
N ARG A 56 7.35 -1.02 18.77
CA ARG A 56 8.69 -1.40 18.35
C ARG A 56 9.60 -1.58 19.55
N ARG A 57 10.63 -2.42 19.41
CA ARG A 57 11.68 -2.59 20.43
C ARG A 57 12.39 -1.28 20.81
N LYS A 58 12.42 -0.30 19.91
CA LYS A 58 13.01 1.04 20.12
C LYS A 58 11.98 2.10 20.56
N GLY A 59 10.76 1.70 20.87
CA GLY A 59 9.65 2.55 21.31
C GLY A 59 8.75 3.02 20.18
N GLY A 60 7.47 3.22 20.49
CA GLY A 60 6.45 3.80 19.61
C GLY A 60 5.98 2.87 18.49
N VAL A 61 5.18 3.44 17.59
CA VAL A 61 4.56 2.76 16.44
C VAL A 61 4.97 3.43 15.11
N PRO A 62 5.03 2.68 14.00
CA PRO A 62 5.24 3.25 12.67
C PRO A 62 4.20 4.31 12.27
N ALA A 63 4.62 5.28 11.46
CA ALA A 63 3.67 6.22 10.84
C ALA A 63 2.75 5.53 9.81
N ILE A 64 3.24 4.46 9.20
CA ILE A 64 2.50 3.63 8.24
C ILE A 64 2.50 2.18 8.72
N LEU A 65 1.31 1.58 8.81
CA LEU A 65 1.13 0.17 9.17
C LEU A 65 0.59 -0.59 7.96
N GLY A 66 1.34 -1.56 7.48
CA GLY A 66 0.92 -2.40 6.36
C GLY A 66 0.85 -3.88 6.69
N TRP A 67 0.18 -4.61 5.79
CA TRP A 67 0.42 -6.03 5.52
C TRP A 67 1.29 -6.16 4.27
N SER A 68 1.83 -7.35 4.02
CA SER A 68 2.88 -7.68 3.03
C SER A 68 2.84 -6.89 1.72
N VAL A 69 1.64 -6.68 1.15
CA VAL A 69 1.38 -6.00 -0.14
C VAL A 69 0.27 -4.94 -0.02
N GLY A 70 0.18 -4.31 1.15
CA GLY A 70 -1.00 -3.55 1.56
C GLY A 70 -2.14 -4.48 1.98
N PRO A 71 -3.31 -3.93 2.36
CA PRO A 71 -3.62 -2.50 2.48
C PRO A 71 -2.81 -1.80 3.59
N PHE A 72 -2.82 -0.46 3.59
CA PHE A 72 -2.05 0.35 4.53
C PHE A 72 -2.95 1.22 5.40
N LEU A 73 -2.58 1.36 6.66
CA LEU A 73 -3.04 2.42 7.56
C LEU A 73 -1.96 3.50 7.63
N VAL A 74 -2.36 4.76 7.59
CA VAL A 74 -1.47 5.91 7.67
C VAL A 74 -1.87 6.81 8.84
N CYS A 75 -0.91 7.44 9.49
CA CYS A 75 -1.20 8.44 10.51
C CYS A 75 -1.86 9.70 9.93
N GLU A 76 -2.42 10.54 10.80
CA GLU A 76 -3.10 11.78 10.44
C GLU A 76 -2.25 12.72 9.57
N ALA A 77 -0.95 12.89 9.90
CA ALA A 77 -0.05 13.75 9.14
C ALA A 77 0.08 13.33 7.66
N ILE A 78 0.05 12.03 7.37
CA ILE A 78 0.12 11.52 6.00
C ILE A 78 -1.23 11.71 5.29
N LYS A 79 -2.34 11.42 5.97
CA LYS A 79 -3.69 11.71 5.44
C LYS A 79 -3.80 13.17 5.03
N ASP A 80 -3.46 14.09 5.93
CA ASP A 80 -3.58 15.53 5.68
C ASP A 80 -2.66 15.99 4.55
N ARG A 81 -1.47 15.38 4.42
CA ARG A 81 -0.60 15.63 3.27
C ARG A 81 -1.21 15.15 1.96
N LEU A 82 -1.82 13.97 1.93
CA LEU A 82 -2.48 13.43 0.75
C LEU A 82 -3.66 14.31 0.32
N GLU A 83 -4.51 14.71 1.26
CA GLU A 83 -5.62 15.64 1.01
C GLU A 83 -5.13 17.02 0.54
N LEU A 84 -4.00 17.50 1.06
CA LEU A 84 -3.41 18.76 0.60
C LEU A 84 -2.86 18.65 -0.83
N LEU A 85 -2.23 17.52 -1.18
CA LEU A 85 -1.61 17.31 -2.49
C LEU A 85 -2.65 17.03 -3.58
N ALA A 86 -3.70 16.27 -3.26
CA ALA A 86 -4.78 15.92 -4.18
C ALA A 86 -6.10 15.71 -3.40
N PRO A 87 -6.86 16.79 -3.17
CA PRO A 87 -8.09 16.75 -2.38
C PRO A 87 -9.09 15.72 -2.92
N GLY A 88 -9.55 14.81 -2.06
CA GLY A 88 -10.54 13.78 -2.41
C GLY A 88 -10.06 12.68 -3.36
N ASP A 89 -8.75 12.61 -3.68
CA ASP A 89 -8.21 11.57 -4.56
C ASP A 89 -8.16 10.19 -3.87
N CYS A 90 -7.87 10.18 -2.57
CA CYS A 90 -7.87 8.98 -1.75
C CYS A 90 -9.11 8.92 -0.85
N GLY A 91 -9.69 7.75 -0.70
CA GLY A 91 -10.65 7.48 0.38
C GLY A 91 -9.94 7.21 1.71
N PHE A 92 -10.57 7.60 2.82
CA PHE A 92 -10.01 7.39 4.16
C PHE A 92 -11.06 6.84 5.13
N LYS A 93 -10.71 5.79 5.89
CA LYS A 93 -11.54 5.29 7.00
C LYS A 93 -10.76 5.32 8.32
N PRO A 94 -11.25 6.00 9.37
CA PRO A 94 -10.52 6.17 10.62
C PRO A 94 -10.53 4.91 11.49
N PHE A 95 -9.44 4.72 12.22
CA PHE A 95 -9.23 3.72 13.25
C PHE A 95 -8.52 4.37 14.44
N GLU A 96 -8.93 4.05 15.65
CA GLU A 96 -8.14 4.38 16.84
C GLU A 96 -7.06 3.32 17.03
N LEU A 97 -5.82 3.78 17.23
CA LEU A 97 -4.67 2.92 17.41
C LEU A 97 -4.31 2.83 18.89
N TRP A 98 -4.34 1.63 19.43
CA TRP A 98 -4.10 1.36 20.86
C TRP A 98 -2.96 0.36 21.06
N GLY A 99 -2.32 0.37 22.22
CA GLY A 99 -1.34 -0.65 22.60
C GLY A 99 -1.94 -2.06 22.72
N LEU A 100 -1.17 -3.08 22.32
CA LEU A 100 -1.54 -4.50 22.46
C LEU A 100 -1.50 -4.99 23.92
N SER A 101 -0.84 -4.26 24.83
CA SER A 101 -0.49 -4.76 26.18
C SER A 101 -1.33 -4.14 27.29
N ASP A 102 -1.92 -5.02 28.12
CA ASP A 102 -2.58 -4.80 29.43
C ASP A 102 -3.61 -3.63 29.49
N PRO A 103 -4.91 -3.90 29.71
CA PRO A 103 -5.95 -2.87 29.86
C PRO A 103 -5.65 -1.78 30.90
N SER A 104 -4.74 -2.03 31.85
CA SER A 104 -4.25 -1.05 32.83
C SER A 104 -3.23 -0.04 32.28
N ARG A 105 -2.75 -0.24 31.04
CA ARG A 105 -1.74 0.56 30.33
C ARG A 105 -2.19 0.92 28.90
N ASP A 106 -3.50 0.95 28.68
CA ASP A 106 -4.12 1.33 27.40
C ASP A 106 -3.58 2.70 26.94
N HIS A 107 -2.56 2.65 26.07
CA HIS A 107 -1.96 3.82 25.47
C HIS A 107 -2.55 4.01 24.08
N CYS A 108 -3.21 5.15 23.89
CA CYS A 108 -3.74 5.54 22.59
C CYS A 108 -2.66 6.31 21.82
N TYR A 109 -2.27 5.80 20.66
CA TYR A 109 -1.35 6.46 19.73
C TYR A 109 -2.06 7.45 18.79
N GLY A 110 -3.38 7.60 18.95
CA GLY A 110 -4.22 8.50 18.16
C GLY A 110 -4.94 7.80 17.00
N THR A 111 -5.41 8.61 16.05
CA THR A 111 -6.19 8.12 14.91
C THR A 111 -5.29 7.83 13.71
N TYR A 112 -5.44 6.62 13.19
CA TYR A 112 -4.87 6.18 11.93
C TYR A 112 -5.99 6.01 10.90
N TYR A 113 -5.63 6.02 9.63
CA TYR A 113 -6.60 5.98 8.55
C TYR A 113 -6.23 4.87 7.59
N TRP A 114 -7.18 4.00 7.33
CA TRP A 114 -7.09 3.13 6.17
C TRP A 114 -7.17 3.99 4.94
N VAL A 115 -6.17 3.88 4.08
CA VAL A 115 -6.11 4.67 2.84
C VAL A 115 -6.56 3.81 1.65
N PHE A 116 -7.45 4.37 0.84
CA PHE A 116 -7.98 3.79 -0.39
C PHE A 116 -7.56 4.68 -1.56
N PRO A 117 -6.33 4.52 -2.06
CA PRO A 117 -5.87 5.31 -3.19
C PRO A 117 -6.49 4.80 -4.52
N PRO A 118 -6.55 5.63 -5.56
CA PRO A 118 -7.15 5.27 -6.83
C PRO A 118 -6.40 4.11 -7.50
N ARG A 119 -7.15 3.30 -8.25
CA ARG A 119 -6.60 2.22 -9.08
C ARG A 119 -6.33 2.75 -10.48
N LEU A 120 -5.06 2.76 -10.89
CA LEU A 120 -4.63 3.39 -12.14
C LEU A 120 -3.80 2.40 -12.97
N ASP A 121 -4.25 2.16 -14.21
CA ASP A 121 -3.46 1.42 -15.20
C ASP A 121 -2.42 2.34 -15.84
N ALA A 122 -1.30 2.53 -15.14
CA ALA A 122 -0.28 3.48 -15.52
C ALA A 122 1.02 2.83 -16.01
N ILE A 123 1.17 1.50 -15.95
CA ILE A 123 2.42 0.82 -16.34
C ILE A 123 2.50 0.73 -17.86
N VAL A 124 3.57 1.27 -18.44
CA VAL A 124 3.87 1.11 -19.87
C VAL A 124 4.50 -0.28 -20.06
N ILE A 125 3.64 -1.28 -20.28
CA ILE A 125 4.04 -2.70 -20.32
C ILE A 125 5.20 -2.94 -21.28
N GLU A 126 5.14 -2.40 -22.50
CA GLU A 126 6.15 -2.64 -23.55
C GLU A 126 7.56 -2.09 -23.21
N GLU A 127 7.65 -1.16 -22.26
CA GLU A 127 8.93 -0.56 -21.85
C GLU A 127 9.41 -1.01 -20.46
N THR A 128 8.59 -1.79 -19.76
CA THR A 128 8.85 -2.21 -18.38
C THR A 128 9.51 -3.58 -18.33
N GLU A 129 10.47 -3.72 -17.43
CA GLU A 129 11.11 -4.98 -17.04
C GLU A 129 10.32 -5.63 -15.91
N PHE A 130 9.79 -6.82 -16.19
CA PHE A 130 9.09 -7.69 -15.25
C PHE A 130 10.03 -8.79 -14.75
N ALA A 131 9.60 -9.53 -13.73
CA ALA A 131 10.42 -10.54 -13.06
C ALA A 131 10.95 -11.65 -14.01
N LYS A 132 10.27 -11.90 -15.13
CA LYS A 132 10.62 -12.89 -16.15
C LYS A 132 10.89 -12.28 -17.53
N GLY A 133 11.24 -11.00 -17.58
CA GLY A 133 11.70 -10.34 -18.80
C GLY A 133 10.95 -9.05 -19.12
N ARG A 134 11.27 -8.47 -20.28
CA ARG A 134 10.74 -7.19 -20.72
C ARG A 134 9.45 -7.31 -21.52
N GLY A 135 8.61 -6.29 -21.43
CA GLY A 135 7.52 -6.10 -22.38
C GLY A 135 6.33 -7.01 -22.12
N ARG A 136 5.46 -7.16 -23.12
CA ARG A 136 4.26 -8.01 -23.04
C ARG A 136 4.54 -9.43 -22.55
N ALA A 137 5.54 -10.11 -23.14
CA ALA A 137 5.88 -11.48 -22.78
C ALA A 137 6.33 -11.59 -21.32
N GLY A 138 7.20 -10.67 -20.87
CA GLY A 138 7.62 -10.61 -19.47
C GLY A 138 6.46 -10.33 -18.51
N TYR A 139 5.54 -9.44 -18.88
CA TYR A 139 4.32 -9.15 -18.12
C TYR A 139 3.46 -10.41 -17.93
N GLU A 140 3.17 -11.13 -19.02
CA GLU A 140 2.36 -12.34 -18.99
C GLU A 140 3.01 -13.46 -18.18
N ASP A 141 4.30 -13.72 -18.43
CA ASP A 141 5.05 -14.79 -17.74
C ASP A 141 5.23 -14.51 -16.24
N SER A 142 5.26 -13.24 -15.85
CA SER A 142 5.45 -12.79 -14.47
C SER A 142 4.16 -12.52 -13.71
N ALA A 143 2.99 -12.72 -14.34
CA ALA A 143 1.70 -12.26 -13.81
C ALA A 143 1.75 -10.79 -13.36
N GLY A 144 2.35 -9.93 -14.19
CA GLY A 144 2.50 -8.49 -13.95
C GLY A 144 3.52 -8.08 -12.87
N ARG A 145 4.21 -9.04 -12.22
CA ARG A 145 5.21 -8.71 -11.20
C ARG A 145 6.38 -7.94 -11.81
N ILE A 146 6.53 -6.67 -11.43
CA ILE A 146 7.66 -5.81 -11.82
C ILE A 146 8.95 -6.41 -11.27
N SER A 147 10.03 -6.36 -12.05
CA SER A 147 11.34 -6.85 -11.60
C SER A 147 11.78 -6.15 -10.32
N SER A 148 12.33 -6.90 -9.36
CA SER A 148 12.88 -6.35 -8.11
C SER A 148 14.34 -5.89 -8.26
N ILE A 149 14.97 -6.11 -9.42
CA ILE A 149 16.33 -5.65 -9.68
C ILE A 149 16.32 -4.13 -9.79
N SER A 150 17.16 -3.45 -9.01
CA SER A 150 17.11 -1.98 -8.85
C SER A 150 17.30 -1.20 -10.15
N ASN A 151 18.15 -1.69 -11.05
CA ASN A 151 18.48 -1.04 -12.32
C ASN A 151 17.52 -1.40 -13.46
N ASP A 152 16.64 -2.38 -13.27
CA ASP A 152 15.67 -2.79 -14.28
C ASP A 152 14.61 -1.73 -14.45
N ARG A 153 14.32 -1.39 -15.72
CA ARG A 153 13.49 -0.26 -16.07
C ARG A 153 12.03 -0.49 -15.67
N CYS A 154 11.46 0.43 -14.90
CA CYS A 154 10.02 0.53 -14.67
C CYS A 154 9.52 1.82 -15.32
N VAL A 155 8.53 1.74 -16.22
CA VAL A 155 8.03 2.91 -16.96
C VAL A 155 6.57 3.15 -16.67
N ILE A 156 6.25 4.40 -16.34
CA ILE A 156 4.90 4.83 -15.96
C ILE A 156 4.43 5.92 -16.94
N ASP A 157 3.19 5.83 -17.41
CA ASP A 157 2.55 6.90 -18.17
C ASP A 157 2.23 8.06 -17.24
N LYS A 158 2.99 9.15 -17.38
CA LYS A 158 2.88 10.31 -16.49
C LYS A 158 1.49 10.92 -16.53
N ARG A 159 0.81 10.86 -17.68
CA ARG A 159 -0.50 11.50 -17.88
C ARG A 159 -1.57 10.85 -17.01
N VAL A 160 -1.41 9.56 -16.71
CA VAL A 160 -2.33 8.80 -15.87
C VAL A 160 -2.12 9.13 -14.39
N VAL A 161 -0.90 9.41 -13.95
CA VAL A 161 -0.54 9.54 -12.52
C VAL A 161 -0.28 10.98 -12.07
N ALA A 162 -0.31 11.97 -12.97
CA ALA A 162 0.19 13.33 -12.71
C ALA A 162 -0.43 14.01 -11.48
N ASN A 163 -1.68 13.71 -11.16
CA ASN A 163 -2.42 14.31 -10.05
C ASN A 163 -2.70 13.32 -8.91
N HIS A 164 -2.00 12.18 -8.89
CA HIS A 164 -2.24 11.10 -7.95
C HIS A 164 -0.98 10.86 -7.11
N PRO A 165 -0.84 11.52 -5.94
CA PRO A 165 0.36 11.44 -5.11
C PRO A 165 0.56 10.04 -4.51
N LEU A 166 -0.52 9.27 -4.39
CA LEU A 166 -0.54 7.87 -3.99
C LEU A 166 -1.57 7.13 -4.85
N TRP A 167 -1.19 5.99 -5.42
CA TRP A 167 -2.08 5.18 -6.26
C TRP A 167 -1.67 3.70 -6.20
N ARG A 168 -2.50 2.82 -6.75
CA ARG A 168 -2.23 1.38 -6.82
C ARG A 168 -2.62 0.81 -8.18
N LEU A 169 -2.11 -0.38 -8.49
CA LEU A 169 -2.50 -1.09 -9.72
C LEU A 169 -3.97 -1.54 -9.64
N PRO A 170 -4.62 -1.67 -10.81
CA PRO A 170 -5.90 -2.36 -10.96
C PRO A 170 -5.86 -3.77 -10.36
N SER A 171 -7.00 -4.25 -9.85
CA SER A 171 -7.10 -5.59 -9.23
C SER A 171 -6.90 -6.72 -10.24
N ASP A 172 -7.16 -6.45 -11.51
CA ASP A 172 -6.97 -7.35 -12.64
C ASP A 172 -5.58 -7.20 -13.30
N PHE A 173 -4.71 -6.32 -12.81
CA PHE A 173 -3.36 -6.18 -13.33
C PHE A 173 -2.54 -7.44 -13.08
N GLY A 174 -1.96 -7.98 -14.14
CA GLY A 174 -1.20 -9.23 -14.12
C GLY A 174 -2.07 -10.48 -13.98
N VAL A 175 -3.40 -10.36 -13.97
CA VAL A 175 -4.28 -11.53 -13.92
C VAL A 175 -4.27 -12.24 -15.27
N ASN A 176 -3.80 -13.49 -15.26
CA ASN A 176 -3.95 -14.38 -16.38
C ASN A 176 -5.34 -15.04 -16.33
N PRO A 177 -6.20 -14.86 -17.35
CA PRO A 177 -7.55 -15.44 -17.37
C PRO A 177 -7.55 -16.98 -17.33
N ASP A 178 -6.47 -17.61 -17.79
CA ASP A 178 -6.30 -19.07 -17.80
C ASP A 178 -5.69 -19.62 -16.50
N SER A 179 -5.28 -18.74 -15.57
CA SER A 179 -4.79 -19.15 -14.25
C SER A 179 -5.96 -19.48 -13.32
N PRO A 180 -5.92 -20.62 -12.60
CA PRO A 180 -6.90 -20.91 -11.54
C PRO A 180 -6.77 -19.95 -10.35
N ILE A 181 -5.62 -19.29 -10.22
CA ILE A 181 -5.35 -18.27 -9.21
C ILE A 181 -5.46 -16.90 -9.89
N LYS A 182 -6.61 -16.23 -9.70
CA LYS A 182 -6.90 -14.88 -10.24
C LYS A 182 -6.43 -13.77 -9.30
N VAL A 183 -5.23 -13.90 -8.74
CA VAL A 183 -4.69 -12.89 -7.83
C VAL A 183 -3.74 -11.99 -8.63
N GLY A 184 -4.20 -10.77 -8.91
CA GLY A 184 -3.40 -9.75 -9.57
C GLY A 184 -2.29 -9.22 -8.65
N TRP A 185 -1.27 -8.62 -9.25
CA TRP A 185 -0.19 -8.00 -8.50
C TRP A 185 -0.65 -6.65 -7.92
N ASN A 186 -0.76 -6.55 -6.59
CA ASN A 186 -1.12 -5.31 -5.91
C ASN A 186 0.12 -4.51 -5.54
N ALA A 187 0.57 -3.67 -6.47
CA ALA A 187 1.58 -2.66 -6.17
C ALA A 187 0.94 -1.31 -5.83
N TYR A 188 1.57 -0.61 -4.89
CA TYR A 188 1.29 0.78 -4.56
C TYR A 188 2.45 1.63 -5.01
N PHE A 189 2.15 2.88 -5.35
CA PHE A 189 3.14 3.83 -5.82
C PHE A 189 2.89 5.20 -5.21
N CYS A 190 3.96 5.97 -4.99
CA CYS A 190 3.86 7.37 -4.62
C CYS A 190 4.64 8.29 -5.56
N SER A 191 4.28 9.58 -5.56
CA SER A 191 5.04 10.63 -6.26
C SER A 191 6.33 11.02 -5.52
N ASP A 192 7.20 11.80 -6.19
CA ASP A 192 8.37 12.45 -5.57
C ASP A 192 7.95 13.34 -4.39
N GLU A 193 6.90 14.13 -4.56
CA GLU A 193 6.42 15.09 -3.56
C GLU A 193 5.96 14.42 -2.27
N LEU A 194 5.26 13.28 -2.37
CA LEU A 194 4.87 12.50 -1.18
C LEU A 194 6.09 11.83 -0.53
N ARG A 195 6.97 11.21 -1.34
CA ARG A 195 8.22 10.59 -0.82
C ARG A 195 9.07 11.59 -0.06
N ASP A 196 9.27 12.78 -0.62
CA ASP A 196 10.15 13.79 -0.04
C ASP A 196 9.56 14.34 1.26
N PHE A 197 8.23 14.50 1.33
CA PHE A 197 7.52 14.80 2.59
C PHE A 197 7.79 13.72 3.65
N LEU A 198 7.53 12.44 3.33
CA LEU A 198 7.71 11.33 4.27
C LEU A 198 9.14 11.29 4.81
N LYS A 199 10.13 11.51 3.95
CA LYS A 199 11.55 11.57 4.35
C LYS A 199 11.87 12.77 5.24
N SER A 200 11.35 13.95 4.90
CA SER A 200 11.61 15.18 5.66
C SER A 200 11.03 15.13 7.07
N GLU A 201 9.81 14.59 7.21
CA GLU A 201 9.10 14.42 8.47
C GLU A 201 9.52 13.15 9.23
N ARG A 202 10.43 12.35 8.65
CA ARG A 202 10.90 11.07 9.21
C ARG A 202 9.75 10.10 9.50
N LEU A 203 8.73 10.12 8.65
CA LEU A 203 7.58 9.22 8.70
C LEU A 203 7.96 7.91 8.02
N ASP A 204 7.88 6.82 8.79
CA ASP A 204 8.38 5.51 8.39
C ASP A 204 7.26 4.47 8.22
N GLY A 205 7.63 3.28 7.77
CA GLY A 205 6.73 2.13 7.54
C GLY A 205 6.63 1.71 6.07
N TRP A 206 6.86 2.63 5.13
CA TRP A 206 7.09 2.30 3.72
C TRP A 206 8.57 2.33 3.35
N SER A 207 8.97 1.43 2.46
CA SER A 207 10.21 1.52 1.69
C SER A 207 9.92 1.90 0.23
N PHE A 208 10.88 2.57 -0.39
CA PHE A 208 10.81 3.01 -1.78
C PHE A 208 11.66 2.08 -2.65
N ASP A 209 11.17 0.88 -2.91
CA ASP A 209 11.94 -0.25 -3.44
C ASP A 209 12.48 0.01 -4.85
N LYS A 210 11.68 0.65 -5.69
CA LYS A 210 12.07 0.94 -7.07
C LYS A 210 11.61 2.32 -7.49
N LYS A 211 12.53 3.05 -8.11
CA LYS A 211 12.23 4.30 -8.80
C LYS A 211 11.83 3.99 -10.24
N CYS A 212 10.66 4.46 -10.65
CA CYS A 212 10.18 4.33 -12.01
C CYS A 212 10.41 5.62 -12.81
N VAL A 213 10.51 5.48 -14.12
CA VAL A 213 10.71 6.60 -15.05
C VAL A 213 9.36 7.00 -15.62
N ASP A 214 9.06 8.30 -15.53
CA ASP A 214 7.84 8.86 -16.10
C ASP A 214 8.02 9.07 -17.61
N ARG A 215 7.15 8.45 -18.40
CA ARG A 215 7.02 8.73 -19.83
C ARG A 215 6.02 9.86 -20.00
N SER A 216 6.52 11.03 -20.38
CA SER A 216 5.71 12.05 -21.03
C SER A 216 5.47 11.59 -22.47
N GLY A 217 4.21 11.50 -22.89
CA GLY A 217 3.86 11.21 -24.29
C GLY A 217 4.46 12.20 -25.27
#